data_AF-A0A251XGJ6-F1
#
_entry.id   AF-A0A251XGJ6-F1
#
_cell.length_a   1.000
_cell.length_b   1.000
_cell.length_c   1.000
_cell.angle_alpha   90.00
_cell.angle_beta   90.00
_cell.angle_gamma   90.00
#
_symmetry.space_group_name_H-M   'P 1'
#
loop_
_entity.id
_entity.type
_entity.pdbx_description
1 polymer ?
#
loop_
_entity_poly.entity_id
_entity_poly.type
_entity_poly.pdbx_seq_one_letter_code
_entity_poly.pdbx_strand_id
1 'polypeptide(L)'
;MATFSNVDHILTTEPEKVERAAIVIFASDRGLAGAFSSSVLKESEQLAELLRSQGKDIVYYLVGRKAVGYFKFRKRSSERIWTGSTEKPEFETAKSIGDALVEKFVTPASEGGVDEIHIVFNRFVSIATQKPEVVRLLPLEVVEGVEAPGEGAVLPLYEFEPEVGDVLDALLPVYIESRIFNAMLQSAASEHAARQKAMKSASDNADKLVTTYTRLRNNARQTEITQQISEIVGGADALASSK
;
A
#
# COMPACT_ATOMS: atom_id res chain seq x y z
N MET A 1 -28.99 -16.16 -24.23
CA MET A 1 -29.45 -16.76 -22.95
C MET A 1 -28.26 -16.79 -22.01
N ALA A 2 -28.12 -15.76 -21.18
CA ALA A 2 -26.92 -15.51 -20.38
C ALA A 2 -27.17 -15.65 -18.87
N THR A 3 -28.24 -16.34 -18.49
CA THR A 3 -28.58 -16.53 -17.09
C THR A 3 -28.08 -17.90 -16.69
N PHE A 4 -27.01 -17.94 -15.90
CA PHE A 4 -26.32 -19.13 -15.40
C PHE A 4 -25.42 -19.88 -16.39
N SER A 5 -24.79 -19.19 -17.34
CA SER A 5 -23.65 -19.81 -18.03
C SER A 5 -22.46 -19.85 -17.07
N ASN A 6 -22.28 -20.97 -16.36
CA ASN A 6 -20.98 -21.36 -15.79
C ASN A 6 -20.04 -21.63 -16.97
N VAL A 7 -19.47 -20.57 -17.53
CA VAL A 7 -18.41 -20.68 -18.54
C VAL A 7 -17.10 -20.75 -17.78
N ASP A 8 -16.43 -21.89 -17.91
CA ASP A 8 -15.09 -22.07 -17.38
C ASP A 8 -14.14 -21.14 -18.13
N HIS A 9 -13.50 -20.23 -17.38
CA HIS A 9 -12.49 -19.34 -17.90
C HIS A 9 -11.24 -19.46 -17.02
N ILE A 10 -10.06 -19.41 -17.64
CA ILE A 10 -8.79 -19.64 -16.91
C ILE A 10 -8.63 -18.68 -15.72
N LEU A 11 -9.03 -17.41 -15.90
CA LEU A 11 -8.98 -16.38 -14.86
C LEU A 11 -10.03 -16.50 -13.75
N THR A 12 -11.05 -17.36 -13.89
CA THR A 12 -12.12 -17.56 -12.88
C THR A 12 -12.10 -18.95 -12.25
N THR A 13 -11.32 -19.88 -12.81
CA THR A 13 -11.27 -21.27 -12.36
C THR A 13 -10.16 -21.45 -11.33
N GLU A 14 -10.47 -22.08 -10.19
CA GLU A 14 -9.44 -22.44 -9.21
C GLU A 14 -8.62 -23.64 -9.73
N PRO A 15 -7.28 -23.54 -9.78
CA PRO A 15 -6.45 -24.66 -10.20
C PRO A 15 -6.50 -25.77 -9.14
N GLU A 16 -6.48 -27.04 -9.60
CA GLU A 16 -6.55 -28.22 -8.72
C GLU A 16 -5.43 -28.26 -7.67
N LYS A 17 -4.27 -27.67 -8.01
CA LYS A 17 -3.13 -27.54 -7.12
C LYS A 17 -2.52 -26.16 -7.25
N VAL A 18 -2.44 -25.44 -6.13
CA VAL A 18 -1.79 -24.14 -6.04
C VAL A 18 -0.38 -24.35 -5.48
N GLU A 19 0.64 -24.22 -6.33
CA GLU A 19 2.05 -24.40 -5.94
C GLU A 19 2.76 -23.06 -5.78
N ARG A 20 2.40 -22.06 -6.59
CA ARG A 20 3.10 -20.77 -6.66
C ARG A 20 2.14 -19.61 -6.53
N ALA A 21 2.49 -18.63 -5.71
CA ALA A 21 1.69 -17.46 -5.44
C ALA A 21 2.46 -16.16 -5.72
N ALA A 22 1.81 -15.20 -6.36
CA ALA A 22 2.33 -13.84 -6.47
C ALA A 22 1.79 -12.94 -5.35
N ILE A 23 2.65 -12.06 -4.82
CA ILE A 23 2.28 -10.97 -3.93
C ILE A 23 2.70 -9.64 -4.57
N VAL A 24 1.72 -8.80 -4.88
CA VAL A 24 1.91 -7.45 -5.41
C VAL A 24 1.80 -6.44 -4.28
N ILE A 25 2.87 -5.71 -4.02
CA ILE A 25 2.98 -4.84 -2.84
C ILE A 25 2.93 -3.38 -3.28
N PHE A 26 1.89 -2.65 -2.86
CA PHE A 26 1.72 -1.22 -3.14
C PHE A 26 2.22 -0.37 -1.98
N ALA A 27 3.48 0.05 -2.05
CA ALA A 27 4.11 0.99 -1.13
C ALA A 27 4.31 2.37 -1.77
N SER A 28 4.80 3.34 -1.00
CA SER A 28 5.02 4.70 -1.50
C SER A 28 6.37 4.86 -2.18
N ASP A 29 6.45 5.81 -3.11
CA ASP A 29 7.74 6.30 -3.61
C ASP A 29 8.43 7.23 -2.61
N ARG A 30 7.64 8.09 -1.97
CA ARG A 30 8.15 9.12 -1.05
C ARG A 30 8.02 8.68 0.40
N GLY A 31 8.84 9.30 1.24
CA GLY A 31 8.82 9.10 2.68
C GLY A 31 7.81 9.98 3.40
N LEU A 32 7.93 10.00 4.72
CA LEU A 32 7.18 10.90 5.62
C LEU A 32 5.65 10.68 5.63
N ALA A 33 5.20 9.49 5.23
CA ALA A 33 3.80 9.05 5.30
C ALA A 33 3.50 8.21 6.56
N GLY A 34 4.22 8.47 7.66
CA GLY A 34 4.07 7.70 8.91
C GLY A 34 4.24 6.20 8.69
N ALA A 35 3.27 5.41 9.16
CA ALA A 35 3.27 3.95 9.07
C ALA A 35 2.77 3.38 7.73
N PHE A 36 2.46 4.22 6.73
CA PHE A 36 1.83 3.79 5.47
C PHE A 36 2.55 2.62 4.77
N SER A 37 3.85 2.77 4.48
CA SER A 37 4.60 1.71 3.79
C SER A 37 4.90 0.53 4.72
N SER A 38 5.16 0.79 6.00
CA SER A 38 5.50 -0.28 6.95
C SER A 38 4.31 -1.17 7.30
N SER A 39 3.07 -0.65 7.29
CA SER A 39 1.85 -1.46 7.50
C SER A 39 1.65 -2.44 6.36
N VAL A 40 1.75 -1.98 5.11
CA VAL A 40 1.59 -2.84 3.91
C VAL A 40 2.70 -3.89 3.84
N LEU A 41 3.95 -3.51 4.13
CA LEU A 41 5.06 -4.45 4.15
C LEU A 41 4.89 -5.51 5.25
N LYS A 42 4.39 -5.13 6.43
CA LYS A 42 4.09 -6.08 7.51
C LYS A 42 3.00 -7.06 7.09
N GLU A 43 1.91 -6.56 6.52
CA GLU A 43 0.79 -7.40 6.03
C GLU A 43 1.26 -8.37 4.94
N SER A 44 2.14 -7.90 4.04
CA SER A 44 2.73 -8.73 2.98
C SER A 44 3.61 -9.85 3.53
N GLU A 45 4.33 -9.63 4.64
CA GLU A 45 5.10 -10.68 5.32
C GLU A 45 4.18 -11.71 5.98
N GLN A 46 3.10 -11.25 6.62
CA GLN A 46 2.11 -12.15 7.24
C GLN A 46 1.43 -13.03 6.19
N LEU A 47 1.04 -12.44 5.05
CA LEU A 47 0.55 -13.20 3.92
C LEU A 47 1.62 -14.18 3.42
N ALA A 48 2.87 -13.75 3.29
CA ALA A 48 3.93 -14.64 2.83
C ALA A 48 4.22 -15.80 3.80
N GLU A 49 4.12 -15.58 5.10
CA GLU A 49 4.22 -16.64 6.10
C GLU A 49 3.06 -17.63 5.98
N LEU A 50 1.84 -17.14 5.80
CA LEU A 50 0.66 -17.98 5.58
C LEU A 50 0.82 -18.85 4.32
N LEU A 51 1.17 -18.25 3.18
CA LEU A 51 1.29 -18.98 1.91
C LEU A 51 2.43 -20.01 1.96
N ARG A 52 3.57 -19.68 2.59
CA ARG A 52 4.64 -20.66 2.84
C ARG A 52 4.20 -21.79 3.76
N SER A 53 3.38 -21.52 4.78
CA SER A 53 2.85 -22.56 5.66
C SER A 53 1.91 -23.54 4.92
N GLN A 54 1.31 -23.10 3.81
CA GLN A 54 0.53 -23.91 2.89
C GLN A 54 1.41 -24.65 1.86
N GLY A 55 2.73 -24.51 1.93
CA GLY A 55 3.67 -25.16 1.01
C GLY A 55 3.87 -24.42 -0.32
N LYS A 56 3.43 -23.16 -0.43
CA LYS A 56 3.49 -22.39 -1.68
C LYS A 56 4.80 -21.61 -1.81
N ASP A 57 5.35 -21.61 -3.02
CA ASP A 57 6.44 -20.73 -3.41
C ASP A 57 5.92 -19.32 -3.71
N ILE A 58 6.70 -18.29 -3.39
CA ILE A 58 6.24 -16.89 -3.48
C ILE A 58 7.08 -16.09 -4.47
N VAL A 59 6.41 -15.40 -5.36
CA VAL A 59 6.96 -14.41 -6.29
C VAL A 59 6.48 -13.02 -5.90
N TYR A 60 7.36 -12.02 -5.92
CA TYR A 60 7.02 -10.66 -5.47
C TYR A 60 7.04 -9.66 -6.63
N TYR A 61 6.05 -8.78 -6.62
CA TYR A 61 5.93 -7.63 -7.51
C TYR A 61 5.90 -6.37 -6.65
N LEU A 62 6.77 -5.40 -6.94
CA LEU A 62 6.94 -4.24 -6.07
C LEU A 62 6.47 -2.97 -6.77
N VAL A 63 5.59 -2.23 -6.12
CA VAL A 63 5.15 -0.91 -6.53
C VAL A 63 5.61 0.11 -5.47
N GLY A 64 6.39 1.09 -5.90
CA GLY A 64 6.94 2.16 -5.06
C GLY A 64 8.33 1.89 -4.48
N ARG A 65 9.16 2.94 -4.45
CA ARG A 65 10.56 2.88 -3.97
C ARG A 65 10.73 2.37 -2.53
N LYS A 66 9.74 2.53 -1.64
CA LYS A 66 9.82 2.01 -0.27
C LYS A 66 9.80 0.48 -0.22
N ALA A 67 9.00 -0.17 -1.07
CA ALA A 67 9.01 -1.63 -1.18
C ALA A 67 10.36 -2.12 -1.74
N VAL A 68 10.86 -1.48 -2.80
CA VAL A 68 12.17 -1.80 -3.40
C VAL A 68 13.30 -1.69 -2.37
N GLY A 69 13.33 -0.60 -1.60
CA GLY A 69 14.33 -0.40 -0.55
C GLY A 69 14.28 -1.48 0.53
N TYR A 70 13.07 -1.88 0.94
CA TYR A 70 12.88 -2.94 1.92
C TYR A 70 13.39 -4.31 1.42
N PHE A 71 13.05 -4.68 0.18
CA PHE A 71 13.48 -5.94 -0.42
C PHE A 71 14.98 -6.00 -0.66
N LYS A 72 15.58 -4.89 -1.11
CA LYS A 72 17.03 -4.77 -1.25
C LYS A 72 17.76 -4.96 0.08
N PHE A 73 17.26 -4.34 1.15
CA PHE A 73 17.83 -4.49 2.50
C PHE A 73 17.74 -5.95 3.00
N ARG A 74 16.61 -6.61 2.74
CA ARG A 74 16.36 -8.02 3.11
C ARG A 74 17.04 -9.04 2.17
N LYS A 75 17.73 -8.59 1.12
CA LYS A 75 18.34 -9.45 0.08
C LYS A 75 17.35 -10.41 -0.56
N ARG A 76 16.14 -9.93 -0.86
CA ARG A 76 15.09 -10.71 -1.53
C ARG A 76 14.95 -10.28 -2.98
N SER A 77 14.64 -11.24 -3.85
CA SER A 77 14.32 -11.00 -5.25
C SER A 77 12.87 -10.55 -5.42
N SER A 78 12.60 -9.89 -6.55
CA SER A 78 11.28 -9.53 -7.05
C SER A 78 11.29 -9.69 -8.55
N GLU A 79 10.16 -10.08 -9.14
CA GLU A 79 10.03 -10.34 -10.58
C GLU A 79 10.01 -9.05 -11.39
N ARG A 80 9.21 -8.07 -10.94
CA ARG A 80 9.06 -6.78 -11.62
C ARG A 80 8.83 -5.65 -10.61
N ILE A 81 9.26 -4.45 -11.00
CA ILE A 81 9.24 -3.25 -10.16
C ILE A 81 8.64 -2.10 -10.94
N TRP A 82 7.71 -1.36 -10.32
CA TRP A 82 7.18 -0.09 -10.82
C TRP A 82 7.42 1.03 -9.80
N THR A 83 7.95 2.16 -10.25
CA THR A 83 8.25 3.31 -9.39
C THR A 83 8.04 4.62 -10.14
N GLY A 84 7.74 5.70 -9.42
CA GLY A 84 7.66 7.05 -9.97
C GLY A 84 6.24 7.64 -10.00
N SER A 85 5.21 6.81 -9.87
CA SER A 85 3.81 7.20 -10.06
C SER A 85 2.89 6.89 -8.87
N THR A 86 3.40 6.55 -7.68
CA THR A 86 2.51 6.14 -6.56
C THR A 86 1.61 7.25 -6.03
N GLU A 87 2.06 8.51 -6.07
CA GLU A 87 1.28 9.67 -5.60
C GLU A 87 0.18 10.11 -6.58
N LYS A 88 0.36 9.78 -7.87
CA LYS A 88 -0.52 10.12 -8.99
C LYS A 88 -0.58 8.93 -9.93
N PRO A 89 -1.38 7.90 -9.60
CA PRO A 89 -1.43 6.69 -10.39
C PRO A 89 -2.03 6.99 -11.76
N GLU A 90 -1.41 6.43 -12.79
CA GLU A 90 -1.84 6.52 -14.18
C GLU A 90 -2.35 5.15 -14.63
N PHE A 91 -3.39 5.15 -15.46
CA PHE A 91 -4.00 3.91 -15.95
C PHE A 91 -3.00 3.05 -16.73
N GLU A 92 -2.06 3.66 -17.46
CA GLU A 92 -0.99 2.95 -18.18
C GLU A 92 -0.11 2.11 -17.24
N THR A 93 0.16 2.58 -16.02
CA THR A 93 0.89 1.78 -15.02
C THR A 93 0.05 0.59 -14.56
N ALA A 94 -1.25 0.79 -14.33
CA ALA A 94 -2.15 -0.30 -13.95
C ALA A 94 -2.26 -1.36 -15.04
N LYS A 95 -2.33 -0.94 -16.31
CA LYS A 95 -2.28 -1.83 -17.47
C LYS A 95 -0.98 -2.63 -17.52
N SER A 96 0.17 -1.96 -17.39
CA SER A 96 1.48 -2.63 -17.36
C SER A 96 1.59 -3.67 -16.23
N ILE A 97 1.00 -3.40 -15.06
CA ILE A 97 0.92 -4.36 -13.95
C ILE A 97 -0.04 -5.50 -14.32
N GLY A 98 -1.24 -5.19 -14.82
CA GLY A 98 -2.25 -6.18 -15.23
C GLY A 98 -1.70 -7.17 -16.26
N ASP A 99 -1.11 -6.66 -17.35
CA ASP A 99 -0.49 -7.46 -18.41
C ASP A 99 0.57 -8.42 -17.83
N ALA A 100 1.45 -7.93 -16.95
CA ALA A 100 2.49 -8.74 -16.32
C ALA A 100 1.94 -9.87 -15.43
N LEU A 101 0.86 -9.57 -14.71
CA LEU A 101 0.24 -10.50 -13.77
C LEU A 101 -0.57 -11.56 -14.51
N VAL A 102 -1.35 -11.16 -15.52
CA VAL A 102 -2.10 -12.08 -16.37
C VAL A 102 -1.15 -13.00 -17.13
N GLU A 103 -0.09 -12.46 -17.75
CA GLU A 103 0.96 -13.25 -18.43
C GLU A 103 1.52 -14.34 -17.50
N LYS A 104 1.82 -13.99 -16.25
CA LYS A 104 2.37 -14.92 -15.27
C LYS A 104 1.37 -15.92 -14.72
N PHE A 105 0.08 -15.56 -14.70
CA PHE A 105 -0.98 -16.45 -14.27
C PHE A 105 -1.33 -17.51 -15.32
N VAL A 106 -1.34 -17.14 -16.60
CA VAL A 106 -1.62 -18.09 -17.70
C VAL A 106 -0.42 -19.01 -18.00
N THR A 107 0.78 -18.64 -17.55
CA THR A 107 1.97 -19.48 -17.66
C THR A 107 1.88 -20.63 -16.65
N PRO A 108 2.14 -21.89 -17.03
CA PRO A 108 2.14 -23.01 -16.10
C PRO A 108 3.17 -22.84 -14.96
N ALA A 109 2.83 -23.32 -13.75
CA ALA A 109 3.72 -23.28 -12.60
C ALA A 109 5.08 -23.95 -12.85
N SER A 110 5.11 -25.03 -13.66
CA SER A 110 6.33 -25.74 -14.08
C SER A 110 7.31 -24.88 -14.89
N GLU A 111 6.81 -23.82 -15.54
CA GLU A 111 7.60 -22.89 -16.35
C GLU A 111 7.90 -21.57 -15.61
N GLY A 112 7.54 -21.49 -14.31
CA GLY A 112 7.76 -20.31 -13.48
C GLY A 112 6.60 -19.32 -13.47
N GLY A 113 5.39 -19.76 -13.84
CA GLY A 113 4.15 -19.02 -13.62
C GLY A 113 3.67 -19.04 -12.17
N VAL A 114 2.43 -18.58 -11.96
CA VAL A 114 1.77 -18.50 -10.64
C VAL A 114 0.31 -18.94 -10.73
N ASP A 115 -0.16 -19.62 -9.70
CA ASP A 115 -1.52 -20.20 -9.63
C ASP A 115 -2.50 -19.29 -8.86
N GLU A 116 -1.98 -18.33 -8.10
CA GLU A 116 -2.77 -17.33 -7.38
C GLU A 116 -2.02 -16.00 -7.28
N ILE A 117 -2.76 -14.89 -7.27
CA ILE A 117 -2.19 -13.54 -7.21
C ILE A 117 -2.91 -12.75 -6.14
N HIS A 118 -2.14 -12.20 -5.20
CA HIS A 118 -2.61 -11.34 -4.13
C HIS A 118 -2.08 -9.93 -4.30
N ILE A 119 -2.92 -8.93 -4.07
CA ILE A 119 -2.53 -7.53 -3.98
C ILE A 119 -2.59 -7.08 -2.52
N VAL A 120 -1.56 -6.36 -2.08
CA VAL A 120 -1.47 -5.79 -0.73
C VAL A 120 -1.30 -4.28 -0.83
N PHE A 121 -2.28 -3.55 -0.35
CA PHE A 121 -2.31 -2.09 -0.42
C PHE A 121 -3.00 -1.51 0.82
N ASN A 122 -2.94 -0.20 1.03
CA ASN A 122 -3.75 0.45 2.05
C ASN A 122 -5.09 0.89 1.45
N ARG A 123 -6.20 0.32 1.95
CA ARG A 123 -7.54 0.79 1.62
C ARG A 123 -7.83 2.11 2.32
N PHE A 124 -8.32 3.08 1.55
CA PHE A 124 -8.74 4.37 2.08
C PHE A 124 -10.14 4.24 2.69
N VAL A 125 -10.23 4.27 4.02
CA VAL A 125 -11.51 4.30 4.72
C VAL A 125 -11.93 5.74 4.98
N SER A 126 -11.00 6.56 5.49
CA SER A 126 -11.18 7.99 5.70
C SER A 126 -9.82 8.68 5.80
N ILE A 127 -9.82 10.01 5.94
CA ILE A 127 -8.60 10.77 6.21
C ILE A 127 -7.93 10.31 7.53
N ALA A 128 -8.72 9.91 8.52
CA ALA A 128 -8.21 9.47 9.82
C ALA A 128 -7.73 8.01 9.83
N THR A 129 -8.35 7.16 8.99
CA THR A 129 -8.22 5.70 9.03
C THR A 129 -7.86 5.15 7.65
N GLN A 130 -6.70 4.50 7.58
CA GLN A 130 -6.25 3.68 6.46
C GLN A 130 -5.97 2.28 7.00
N LYS A 131 -6.36 1.24 6.26
CA LYS A 131 -6.15 -0.14 6.69
C LYS A 131 -5.39 -0.90 5.61
N PRO A 132 -4.29 -1.61 5.94
CA PRO A 132 -3.70 -2.55 5.01
C PRO A 132 -4.75 -3.63 4.73
N GLU A 133 -4.87 -4.00 3.46
CA GLU A 133 -5.81 -4.99 2.98
C GLU A 133 -5.08 -5.92 2.01
N VAL A 134 -5.35 -7.21 2.14
CA VAL A 134 -4.95 -8.24 1.19
C VAL A 134 -6.19 -8.61 0.40
N VAL A 135 -6.10 -8.51 -0.93
CA VAL A 135 -7.17 -8.94 -1.83
C VAL A 135 -6.60 -9.97 -2.79
N ARG A 136 -7.27 -11.11 -2.93
CA ARG A 136 -6.97 -12.07 -4.01
C ARG A 136 -7.49 -11.47 -5.32
N LEU A 137 -6.58 -11.23 -6.26
CA LEU A 137 -6.89 -10.67 -7.58
C LEU A 137 -7.19 -11.79 -8.58
N LEU A 138 -6.40 -12.86 -8.56
CA LEU A 138 -6.58 -14.04 -9.41
C LEU A 138 -6.37 -15.33 -8.59
N PRO A 139 -7.08 -16.42 -8.92
CA PRO A 139 -8.26 -16.45 -9.80
C PRO A 139 -9.40 -15.59 -9.22
N LEU A 140 -10.23 -15.03 -10.11
CA LEU A 140 -11.38 -14.23 -9.75
C LEU A 140 -12.43 -15.11 -9.07
N GLU A 141 -12.79 -14.75 -7.85
CA GLU A 141 -13.84 -15.44 -7.13
C GLU A 141 -15.20 -15.07 -7.71
N VAL A 142 -15.93 -16.07 -8.23
CA VAL A 142 -17.31 -15.90 -8.68
C VAL A 142 -18.20 -15.95 -7.44
N VAL A 143 -18.61 -14.79 -6.95
CA VAL A 143 -19.57 -14.71 -5.85
C VAL A 143 -20.97 -14.88 -6.43
N GLU A 144 -21.72 -15.91 -6.01
CA GLU A 144 -23.15 -16.07 -6.30
C GLU A 144 -23.95 -15.00 -5.52
N GLY A 145 -23.84 -13.74 -5.97
CA GLY A 145 -24.12 -12.55 -5.18
C GLY A 145 -25.31 -11.73 -5.67
N VAL A 146 -26.35 -12.36 -6.24
CA VAL A 146 -27.64 -11.71 -6.44
C VAL A 146 -28.71 -12.71 -6.01
N GLU A 147 -29.63 -12.29 -5.13
CA GLU A 147 -30.84 -13.07 -4.86
C GLU A 147 -31.38 -13.61 -6.19
N ALA A 148 -31.66 -14.92 -6.24
CA ALA A 148 -32.29 -15.50 -7.42
C ALA A 148 -33.46 -14.59 -7.80
N PRO A 149 -33.52 -14.09 -9.04
CA PRO A 149 -34.57 -13.18 -9.47
C PRO A 149 -35.91 -13.79 -9.05
N GLY A 150 -36.68 -13.09 -8.20
CA GLY A 150 -37.95 -13.61 -7.70
C GLY A 150 -38.84 -14.05 -8.87
N GLU A 151 -39.70 -15.05 -8.67
CA GLU A 151 -40.60 -15.56 -9.74
C GLU A 151 -41.30 -14.38 -10.45
N GLY A 152 -40.83 -14.01 -11.65
CA GLY A 152 -41.31 -12.86 -12.43
C GLY A 152 -40.30 -11.72 -12.70
N ALA A 153 -39.08 -11.76 -12.17
CA ALA A 153 -38.06 -10.77 -12.50
C ALA A 153 -37.54 -10.98 -13.95
N VAL A 154 -37.74 -9.95 -14.78
CA VAL A 154 -37.26 -9.91 -16.16
C VAL A 154 -35.75 -9.71 -16.13
N LEU A 155 -35.02 -10.80 -16.34
CA LEU A 155 -33.58 -10.75 -16.50
C LEU A 155 -33.24 -10.12 -17.86
N PRO A 156 -32.27 -9.20 -17.92
CA PRO A 156 -31.81 -8.67 -19.20
C PRO A 156 -31.30 -9.81 -20.07
N LEU A 157 -31.93 -9.97 -21.24
CA LEU A 157 -31.47 -10.86 -22.28
C LEU A 157 -30.24 -10.24 -22.93
N TYR A 158 -29.05 -10.68 -22.52
CA TYR A 158 -27.82 -10.40 -23.25
C TYR A 158 -27.65 -11.44 -24.37
N GLU A 159 -27.36 -10.94 -25.56
CA GLU A 159 -26.84 -11.69 -26.70
C GLU A 159 -25.35 -11.34 -26.82
N PHE A 160 -24.50 -12.36 -26.84
CA PHE A 160 -23.05 -12.19 -26.97
C PHE A 160 -22.67 -12.45 -28.41
N GLU A 161 -21.89 -11.53 -28.99
CA GLU A 161 -21.38 -11.66 -30.33
C GLU A 161 -19.85 -11.39 -30.27
N PRO A 162 -18.99 -12.33 -30.74
CA PRO A 162 -19.28 -13.58 -31.44
C PRO A 162 -19.69 -14.76 -30.53
N GLU A 163 -18.89 -15.15 -29.53
CA GLU A 163 -19.23 -16.16 -28.52
C GLU A 163 -18.90 -15.66 -27.10
N VAL A 164 -19.44 -16.32 -26.07
CA VAL A 164 -19.27 -15.90 -24.66
C VAL A 164 -17.81 -15.92 -24.21
N GLY A 165 -17.04 -16.93 -24.63
CA GLY A 165 -15.62 -17.06 -24.31
C GLY A 165 -14.81 -15.87 -24.84
N ASP A 166 -14.99 -15.53 -26.11
CA ASP A 166 -14.29 -14.41 -26.75
C ASP A 166 -14.61 -13.06 -26.08
N VAL A 167 -15.85 -12.87 -25.65
CA VAL A 167 -16.24 -11.66 -24.92
C VAL A 167 -15.57 -11.60 -23.54
N LEU A 168 -15.49 -12.73 -22.82
CA LEU A 168 -14.81 -12.81 -21.53
C LEU A 168 -13.29 -12.63 -21.66
N ASP A 169 -12.68 -13.21 -22.69
CA ASP A 169 -11.25 -13.05 -23.01
C ASP A 169 -10.88 -11.58 -23.23
N ALA A 170 -11.79 -10.80 -23.83
CA ALA A 170 -11.61 -9.36 -24.02
C ALA A 170 -11.92 -8.54 -22.75
N LEU A 171 -12.91 -8.95 -21.95
CA LEU A 171 -13.44 -8.16 -20.84
C LEU A 171 -12.67 -8.36 -19.53
N LEU A 172 -12.28 -9.59 -19.21
CA LEU A 172 -11.65 -9.93 -17.93
C LEU A 172 -10.28 -9.26 -17.73
N PRO A 173 -9.40 -9.15 -18.74
CA PRO A 173 -8.19 -8.35 -18.62
C PRO A 173 -8.49 -6.89 -18.25
N VAL A 174 -9.43 -6.24 -18.93
CA VAL A 174 -9.85 -4.85 -18.65
C VAL A 174 -10.42 -4.72 -17.23
N TYR A 175 -11.15 -5.72 -16.76
CA TYR A 175 -11.64 -5.77 -15.38
C TYR A 175 -10.48 -5.82 -14.37
N ILE A 176 -9.47 -6.67 -14.61
CA ILE A 176 -8.28 -6.79 -13.77
C ILE A 176 -7.49 -5.47 -13.74
N GLU A 177 -7.25 -4.87 -14.90
CA GLU A 177 -6.61 -3.55 -15.01
C GLU A 177 -7.36 -2.49 -14.19
N SER A 178 -8.70 -2.48 -14.28
CA SER A 178 -9.56 -1.55 -13.53
C SER A 178 -9.49 -1.78 -12.02
N ARG A 179 -9.42 -3.05 -11.58
CA ARG A 179 -9.26 -3.41 -10.16
C ARG A 179 -7.91 -2.99 -9.62
N ILE A 180 -6.84 -3.20 -10.38
CA ILE A 180 -5.49 -2.73 -10.05
C ILE A 180 -5.47 -1.20 -9.96
N PHE A 181 -6.05 -0.51 -10.94
CA PHE A 181 -6.10 0.95 -10.95
C PHE A 181 -6.89 1.50 -9.75
N ASN A 182 -7.99 0.84 -9.37
CA ASN A 182 -8.73 1.18 -8.15
C ASN A 182 -7.86 1.01 -6.89
N ALA A 183 -7.13 -0.10 -6.76
CA ALA A 183 -6.21 -0.32 -5.64
C ALA A 183 -5.10 0.73 -5.59
N MET A 184 -4.56 1.13 -6.74
CA MET A 184 -3.58 2.21 -6.85
C MET A 184 -4.15 3.55 -6.38
N LEU A 185 -5.36 3.91 -6.81
CA LEU A 185 -6.05 5.14 -6.37
C LEU A 185 -6.32 5.15 -4.86
N GLN A 186 -6.81 4.03 -4.32
CA GLN A 186 -7.05 3.86 -2.88
C GLN A 186 -5.75 3.98 -2.07
N SER A 187 -4.67 3.37 -2.57
CA SER A 187 -3.35 3.44 -1.96
C SER A 187 -2.79 4.87 -1.99
N ALA A 188 -2.92 5.58 -3.12
CA ALA A 188 -2.48 6.97 -3.26
C ALA A 188 -3.26 7.92 -2.32
N ALA A 189 -4.59 7.77 -2.23
CA ALA A 189 -5.42 8.54 -1.30
C ALA A 189 -5.01 8.27 0.16
N SER A 190 -4.76 7.01 0.51
CA SER A 190 -4.25 6.60 1.81
C SER A 190 -2.85 7.17 2.10
N GLU A 191 -1.97 7.23 1.10
CA GLU A 191 -0.63 7.79 1.19
C GLU A 191 -0.69 9.29 1.53
N HIS A 192 -1.52 10.04 0.82
CA HIS A 192 -1.72 11.48 1.06
C HIS A 192 -2.30 11.77 2.44
N ALA A 193 -3.33 11.01 2.85
CA ALA A 193 -3.92 11.16 4.18
C ALA A 193 -2.93 10.82 5.31
N ALA A 194 -2.18 9.71 5.17
CA ALA A 194 -1.18 9.31 6.14
C ALA A 194 -0.03 10.33 6.25
N ARG A 195 0.40 10.90 5.11
CA ARG A 195 1.39 11.99 5.07
C ARG A 195 0.89 13.25 5.76
N GLN A 196 -0.34 13.67 5.48
CA GLN A 196 -0.93 14.85 6.13
C GLN A 196 -0.98 14.67 7.65
N LYS A 197 -1.39 13.48 8.13
CA LYS A 197 -1.42 13.14 9.55
C LYS A 197 -0.02 13.11 10.18
N ALA A 198 0.95 12.49 9.50
CA ALA A 198 2.34 12.42 9.97
C ALA A 198 2.98 13.82 10.05
N MET A 199 2.76 14.66 9.04
CA MET A 199 3.23 16.04 9.02
C MET A 199 2.61 16.88 10.13
N LYS A 200 1.29 16.77 10.34
CA LYS A 200 0.60 17.46 11.43
C LYS A 200 1.20 17.08 12.78
N SER A 201 1.38 15.78 13.03
CA SER A 201 2.02 15.32 14.27
C SER A 201 3.46 15.82 14.40
N ALA A 202 4.21 15.92 13.30
CA ALA A 202 5.57 16.46 13.32
C ALA A 202 5.58 17.95 13.70
N SER A 203 4.67 18.75 13.13
CA SER A 203 4.50 20.17 13.48
C SER A 203 4.09 20.35 14.95
N ASP A 204 3.10 19.59 15.42
CA ASP A 204 2.65 19.66 16.82
C ASP A 204 3.80 19.29 17.80
N ASN A 205 4.68 18.36 17.40
CA ASN A 205 5.86 18.00 18.18
C ASN A 205 6.95 19.07 18.13
N ALA A 206 7.14 19.73 16.99
CA ALA A 206 8.06 20.85 16.86
C ALA A 206 7.63 22.03 17.74
N ASP A 207 6.33 22.35 17.79
CA ASP A 207 5.80 23.43 18.63
C ASP A 207 6.02 23.17 20.13
N LYS A 208 5.92 21.91 20.56
CA LYS A 208 6.28 21.51 21.93
C LYS A 208 7.76 21.72 22.22
N LEU A 209 8.64 21.39 21.27
CA LEU A 209 10.08 21.63 21.41
C LEU A 209 10.39 23.13 21.44
N VAL A 210 9.78 23.93 20.58
CA VAL A 210 9.93 25.40 20.56
C VAL A 210 9.52 25.99 21.91
N THR A 211 8.36 25.57 22.45
CA THR A 211 7.90 26.01 23.77
C THR A 211 8.91 25.64 24.87
N THR A 212 9.44 24.42 24.82
CA THR A 212 10.41 23.91 25.80
C THR A 212 11.73 24.67 25.74
N TYR A 213 12.30 24.84 24.55
CA TYR A 213 13.55 25.56 24.36
C TYR A 213 13.42 27.06 24.63
N THR A 214 12.25 27.66 24.40
CA THR A 214 11.99 29.05 24.78
C THR A 214 12.05 29.22 26.30
N ARG A 215 11.47 28.27 27.05
CA ARG A 215 11.56 28.28 28.52
C ARG A 215 13.00 28.12 29.00
N LEU A 216 13.74 27.17 28.46
CA LEU A 216 15.14 26.95 28.80
C LEU A 216 16.00 28.18 28.48
N ARG A 217 15.82 28.79 27.31
CA ARG A 217 16.50 30.03 26.91
C ARG A 217 16.23 31.16 27.90
N ASN A 218 14.97 31.35 28.30
CA ASN A 218 14.60 32.41 29.24
C ASN A 218 15.19 32.19 30.63
N ASN A 219 15.23 30.94 31.11
CA ASN A 219 15.86 30.59 32.36
C ASN A 219 17.38 30.81 32.32
N ALA A 220 18.07 30.30 31.28
CA ALA A 220 19.50 30.51 31.09
C ALA A 220 19.85 32.01 31.02
N ARG A 221 19.04 32.81 30.31
CA ARG A 221 19.21 34.26 30.25
C ARG A 221 19.08 34.92 31.63
N GLN A 222 18.14 34.48 32.46
CA GLN A 222 18.00 35.02 33.82
C GLN A 222 19.20 34.64 34.69
N THR A 223 19.66 33.38 34.62
CA THR A 223 20.87 32.93 35.32
C THR A 223 22.09 33.74 34.90
N GLU A 224 22.26 34.01 33.60
CA GLU A 224 23.35 34.82 33.07
C GLU A 224 23.29 36.27 33.58
N ILE A 225 22.11 36.91 33.56
CA ILE A 225 21.92 38.26 34.11
C ILE A 225 22.24 38.29 35.61
N THR A 226 21.76 37.32 36.38
CA THR A 226 22.05 37.23 37.82
C THR A 226 23.54 37.04 38.06
N GLN A 227 24.21 36.16 37.31
CA GLN A 227 25.64 35.93 37.42
C GLN A 227 26.43 37.21 37.13
N GLN A 228 26.12 37.93 36.04
CA GLN A 228 26.76 39.19 35.70
C GLN A 228 26.57 40.25 36.80
N ILE A 229 25.36 40.36 37.38
CA ILE A 229 25.10 41.28 38.49
C ILE A 229 25.92 40.88 39.73
N SER A 230 25.96 39.60 40.08
CA SER A 230 26.76 39.09 41.21
C SER A 230 28.25 39.36 41.03
N GLU A 231 28.78 39.22 39.81
CA GLU A 231 30.17 39.55 39.48
C GLU A 231 30.45 41.06 39.60
N ILE A 232 29.54 41.91 39.13
CA ILE A 232 29.67 43.38 39.24
C ILE A 232 29.67 43.83 40.70
N VAL A 233 28.71 43.33 41.50
CA VAL A 233 28.60 43.69 42.93
C VAL A 233 29.81 43.17 43.71
N GLY A 234 30.22 41.92 43.49
CA GLY A 234 31.41 41.35 44.14
C GLY A 234 32.70 42.11 43.79
N GLY A 235 32.84 42.55 42.54
CA GLY A 235 33.97 43.40 42.11
C GLY A 235 33.95 44.80 42.74
N ALA A 236 32.77 45.41 42.87
CA ALA A 236 32.62 46.71 43.52
C ALA A 236 32.94 46.64 45.03
N ASP A 237 32.47 45.62 45.73
CA ASP A 237 32.74 45.41 47.17
C ASP A 237 34.23 45.16 47.43
N ALA A 238 34.91 44.41 46.56
CA ALA A 238 36.35 44.17 46.66
C ALA A 238 37.17 45.47 46.53
N LEU A 239 36.74 46.42 45.70
CA LEU A 239 37.38 47.73 45.56
C LEU A 239 37.14 48.63 46.78
N ALA A 240 35.93 48.58 47.36
CA ALA A 240 35.58 49.38 48.53
C ALA A 240 36.32 48.92 49.80
N SER A 241 36.53 47.61 49.95
CA SER A 241 37.25 47.01 51.08
C SER A 241 38.79 47.11 50.99
N SER A 242 39.33 47.49 49.84
CA SER A 242 40.76 47.72 49.61
C SER A 242 41.22 49.16 49.94
N LYS A 243 40.33 50.05 50.40
CA LYS A 243 40.65 51.39 50.90
C LYS A 243 40.68 51.42 52.41
#